data_AF-A0A2M7ZLX9-F1
#
_entry.id   AF-A0A2M7ZLX9-F1
#
_cell.length_a   1.000
_cell.length_b   1.000
_cell.length_c   1.000
_cell.angle_alpha   90.00
_cell.angle_beta   90.00
_cell.angle_gamma   90.00
#
_symmetry.space_group_name_H-M   'P 1'
#
loop_
_entity.id
_entity.type
_entity.pdbx_description
1 polymer ?
#
loop_
_entity_poly.entity_id
_entity_poly.type
_entity_poly.pdbx_seq_one_letter_code
_entity_poly.pdbx_strand_id
1 'polypeptide(L)'
;MFELGLGQLLQQFFSHEWIKIKHIPGKGFCGDKDSILRLSSISYFTIKWFFKLSLLLFFTLSIGGYFFMKQSTNLYDVPISFWFAPWIVISLLKSIQIFLSPGLIFLEGINEIENISKFRFMQSIQERIASWIVIIIGGNLWLFSAGSSINIWGQLTFFKKKYQSILIDLVKNKSVKNDIWKKDIFPLQWKYAISSLSGFLNFSFIVPLVFLFLGPISAGQLGISWAIITMFWNLSVTLITTKIPTLAMYAASNDYKKFNKLVLNSSFASTLFLVITTIFLLFGILIMELFYPKISSRFLPLTP
;
A
#
# COMPACT_ATOMS: atom_id res chain seq x y z
N MET A 1 -2.74 -0.45 -2.26
CA MET A 1 -3.16 -1.21 -3.47
C MET A 1 -4.67 -1.30 -3.62
N PHE A 2 -5.45 -1.66 -2.58
CA PHE A 2 -6.93 -1.71 -2.67
C PHE A 2 -7.65 -0.35 -2.79
N GLU A 3 -6.90 0.76 -2.74
CA GLU A 3 -7.45 2.10 -2.88
C GLU A 3 -7.72 2.50 -4.34
N LEU A 4 -7.41 1.64 -5.32
CA LEU A 4 -7.77 1.88 -6.73
C LEU A 4 -7.24 3.21 -7.30
N GLY A 5 -6.06 3.67 -6.84
CA GLY A 5 -5.45 4.96 -7.23
C GLY A 5 -6.17 6.20 -6.68
N LEU A 6 -7.24 6.00 -5.90
CA LEU A 6 -8.09 7.05 -5.35
C LEU A 6 -7.34 7.96 -4.38
N GLY A 7 -6.37 7.43 -3.62
CA GLY A 7 -5.56 8.22 -2.69
C GLY A 7 -4.79 9.36 -3.36
N GLN A 8 -4.16 9.12 -4.52
CA GLN A 8 -3.42 10.16 -5.25
C GLN A 8 -4.34 11.24 -5.82
N LEU A 9 -5.48 10.84 -6.38
CA LEU A 9 -6.52 11.77 -6.84
C LEU A 9 -7.01 12.64 -5.68
N LEU A 10 -7.40 12.03 -4.56
CA LEU A 10 -7.89 12.76 -3.40
C LEU A 10 -6.83 13.69 -2.80
N GLN A 11 -5.58 13.25 -2.74
CA GLN A 11 -4.48 14.10 -2.28
C GLN A 11 -4.40 15.39 -3.12
N GLN A 12 -4.53 15.28 -4.45
CA GLN A 12 -4.53 16.43 -5.35
C GLN A 12 -5.74 17.35 -5.12
N PHE A 13 -6.95 16.78 -4.97
CA PHE A 13 -8.16 17.56 -4.65
C PHE A 13 -8.05 18.27 -3.30
N PHE A 14 -7.58 17.58 -2.26
CA PHE A 14 -7.36 18.18 -0.94
C PHE A 14 -6.33 19.31 -1.00
N SER A 15 -5.23 19.13 -1.73
CA SER A 15 -4.20 20.16 -1.90
C SER A 15 -4.75 21.42 -2.58
N HIS A 16 -5.55 21.26 -3.64
CA HIS A 16 -6.16 22.39 -4.35
C HIS A 16 -7.11 23.20 -3.45
N GLU A 17 -7.96 22.53 -2.67
CA GLU A 17 -8.90 23.20 -1.77
C GLU A 17 -8.19 23.80 -0.54
N TRP A 18 -7.12 23.15 -0.05
CA TRP A 18 -6.38 23.61 1.13
C TRP A 18 -5.67 24.95 0.94
N ILE A 19 -5.25 25.30 -0.28
CA ILE A 19 -4.59 26.60 -0.57
C ILE A 19 -5.45 27.79 -0.12
N LYS A 20 -6.77 27.64 -0.13
CA LYS A 20 -7.75 28.69 0.21
C LYS A 20 -8.26 28.62 1.65
N ILE A 21 -7.74 27.68 2.45
CA ILE A 21 -8.23 27.34 3.78
C ILE A 21 -7.07 27.42 4.78
N LYS A 22 -7.37 27.92 5.98
CA LYS A 22 -6.48 27.84 7.14
C LYS A 22 -7.21 27.14 8.26
N HIS A 23 -6.54 26.25 8.98
CA HIS A 23 -7.07 25.66 10.21
C HIS A 23 -6.64 26.50 11.41
N ILE A 24 -7.62 26.86 12.25
CA ILE A 24 -7.37 27.50 13.54
C ILE A 24 -7.80 26.52 14.63
N PRO A 25 -6.85 26.01 15.45
CA PRO A 25 -7.17 25.09 16.54
C PRO A 25 -8.31 25.62 17.42
N GLY A 26 -9.35 24.80 17.61
CA GLY A 26 -10.53 25.14 18.43
C GLY A 26 -11.57 26.05 17.78
N LYS A 27 -11.23 26.76 16.68
CA LYS A 27 -12.19 27.60 15.90
C LYS A 27 -12.59 26.97 14.57
N GLY A 28 -11.92 25.89 14.16
CA GLY A 28 -12.22 25.14 12.93
C GLY A 28 -11.52 25.71 11.70
N PHE A 29 -12.11 25.48 10.52
CA PHE A 29 -11.57 25.96 9.25
C PHE A 29 -12.01 27.41 8.97
N CYS A 30 -11.08 28.25 8.53
CA CYS A 30 -11.30 29.64 8.13
C CYS A 30 -10.77 29.86 6.72
N GLY A 31 -11.41 30.73 5.94
CA GLY A 31 -11.03 30.99 4.55
C GLY A 31 -12.26 31.09 3.65
N ASP A 32 -12.09 30.71 2.39
CA ASP A 32 -13.17 30.72 1.42
C ASP A 32 -14.28 29.72 1.80
N LYS A 33 -15.52 30.22 1.93
CA LYS A 33 -16.67 29.42 2.35
C LYS A 33 -16.96 28.29 1.36
N ASP A 34 -16.80 28.56 0.06
CA ASP A 34 -17.04 27.55 -0.97
C ASP A 34 -15.99 26.43 -0.90
N SER A 35 -14.71 26.79 -0.75
CA SER A 35 -13.64 25.80 -0.58
C SER A 35 -13.81 24.94 0.68
N ILE A 36 -14.24 25.53 1.80
CA ILE A 36 -14.56 24.78 3.04
C ILE A 36 -15.72 23.81 2.82
N LEU A 37 -16.78 24.23 2.11
CA LEU A 37 -17.92 23.38 1.77
C LEU A 37 -17.55 22.24 0.82
N ARG A 38 -16.62 22.48 -0.12
CA ARG A 38 -16.08 21.45 -1.02
C ARG A 38 -15.22 20.46 -0.24
N LEU A 39 -14.29 20.95 0.57
CA LEU A 39 -13.40 20.11 1.38
C LEU A 39 -14.17 19.18 2.30
N SER A 40 -15.18 19.71 2.99
CA SER A 40 -16.06 18.91 3.87
C SER A 40 -16.87 17.87 3.12
N SER A 41 -17.42 18.22 1.94
CA SER A 41 -18.13 17.25 1.09
C SER A 41 -17.20 16.12 0.64
N ILE A 42 -16.04 16.47 0.05
CA ILE A 42 -15.05 15.49 -0.43
C ILE A 42 -14.62 14.56 0.72
N SER A 43 -14.35 15.12 1.89
CA SER A 43 -13.95 14.38 3.09
C SER A 43 -15.03 13.40 3.56
N TYR A 44 -16.28 13.86 3.64
CA TYR A 44 -17.41 13.02 4.05
C TYR A 44 -17.62 11.84 3.09
N PHE A 45 -17.61 12.11 1.78
CA PHE A 45 -17.76 11.05 0.77
C PHE A 45 -16.58 10.09 0.75
N THR A 46 -15.36 10.60 0.95
CA THR A 46 -14.16 9.77 1.10
C THR A 46 -14.33 8.78 2.24
N ILE A 47 -14.63 9.26 3.46
CA ILE A 47 -14.77 8.39 4.64
C ILE A 47 -15.87 7.34 4.40
N LYS A 48 -17.01 7.75 3.83
CA LYS A 48 -18.11 6.84 3.50
C LYS A 48 -17.71 5.79 2.46
N TRP A 49 -16.94 6.16 1.46
CA TRP A 49 -16.48 5.25 0.41
C TRP A 49 -15.46 4.25 0.95
N PHE A 50 -14.47 4.71 1.71
CA PHE A 50 -13.47 3.85 2.34
C PHE A 50 -14.08 2.92 3.39
N PHE A 51 -15.16 3.32 4.08
CA PHE A 51 -15.93 2.42 4.94
C PHE A 51 -16.63 1.30 4.14
N LYS A 52 -17.20 1.61 2.97
CA LYS A 52 -17.75 0.58 2.09
C LYS A 52 -16.65 -0.35 1.56
N LEU A 53 -15.50 0.20 1.18
CA LEU A 53 -14.36 -0.58 0.70
C LEU A 53 -13.79 -1.48 1.79
N SER A 54 -13.71 -1.02 3.05
CA SER A 54 -13.22 -1.85 4.16
C SER A 54 -14.15 -3.02 4.44
N LEU A 55 -15.47 -2.80 4.44
CA LEU A 55 -16.45 -3.89 4.55
C LEU A 55 -16.34 -4.88 3.40
N LEU A 56 -16.31 -4.38 2.16
CA LEU A 56 -16.18 -5.23 0.98
C LEU A 56 -14.90 -6.07 1.02
N LEU A 57 -13.78 -5.47 1.41
CA LEU A 57 -12.51 -6.17 1.56
C LEU A 57 -12.57 -7.24 2.65
N PHE A 58 -13.14 -6.93 3.82
CA PHE A 58 -13.31 -7.89 4.91
C PHE A 58 -14.07 -9.13 4.46
N PHE A 59 -15.24 -8.94 3.84
CA PHE A 59 -16.07 -10.06 3.37
C PHE A 59 -15.40 -10.82 2.23
N THR A 60 -14.79 -10.12 1.27
CA THR A 60 -14.12 -10.76 0.13
C THR A 60 -12.93 -11.61 0.59
N LEU A 61 -12.09 -11.09 1.50
CA LEU A 61 -10.94 -11.85 2.02
C LEU A 61 -11.37 -12.98 2.94
N SER A 62 -12.39 -12.78 3.78
CA SER A 62 -12.86 -13.81 4.71
C SER A 62 -13.51 -14.97 3.96
N ILE A 63 -14.46 -14.68 3.06
CA ILE A 63 -15.19 -15.69 2.29
C ILE A 63 -14.27 -16.31 1.24
N GLY A 64 -13.61 -15.50 0.42
CA GLY A 64 -12.72 -15.97 -0.63
C GLY A 64 -11.54 -16.76 -0.08
N GLY A 65 -10.92 -16.28 1.00
CA GLY A 65 -9.85 -16.99 1.68
C GLY A 65 -10.30 -18.30 2.32
N TYR A 66 -11.50 -18.34 2.92
CA TYR A 66 -12.05 -19.60 3.46
C TYR A 66 -12.22 -20.67 2.39
N PHE A 67 -12.87 -20.35 1.25
CA PHE A 67 -13.06 -21.32 0.17
C PHE A 67 -11.74 -21.78 -0.43
N PHE A 68 -10.82 -20.85 -0.69
CA PHE A 68 -9.52 -21.12 -1.27
C PHE A 68 -8.65 -22.00 -0.37
N MET A 69 -8.56 -21.65 0.92
CA MET A 69 -7.75 -22.40 1.88
C MET A 69 -8.40 -23.74 2.22
N LYS A 70 -9.73 -23.83 2.37
CA LYS A 70 -10.42 -25.11 2.65
C LYS A 70 -10.16 -26.16 1.57
N GLN A 71 -10.23 -25.77 0.29
CA GLN A 71 -9.94 -26.68 -0.81
C GLN A 71 -8.52 -27.23 -0.73
N SER A 72 -7.58 -26.42 -0.28
CA SER A 72 -6.17 -26.75 -0.24
C SER A 72 -5.76 -27.49 1.04
N THR A 73 -6.30 -27.13 2.20
CA THR A 73 -5.93 -27.75 3.50
C THR A 73 -6.50 -29.14 3.69
N ASN A 74 -7.63 -29.46 3.04
CA ASN A 74 -8.16 -30.82 2.98
C ASN A 74 -7.21 -31.80 2.26
N LEU A 75 -6.28 -31.30 1.44
CA LEU A 75 -5.27 -32.13 0.76
C LEU A 75 -4.05 -32.45 1.63
N TYR A 76 -3.85 -31.73 2.74
CA TYR A 76 -2.64 -31.82 3.59
C TYR A 76 -2.95 -32.01 5.08
N ASP A 77 -4.18 -32.38 5.44
CA ASP A 77 -4.64 -32.67 6.82
C ASP A 77 -4.28 -31.60 7.87
N VAL A 78 -4.26 -30.32 7.46
CA VAL A 78 -3.99 -29.21 8.39
C VAL A 78 -5.26 -28.83 9.15
N PRO A 79 -5.26 -28.83 10.50
CA PRO A 79 -6.44 -28.50 11.28
C PRO A 79 -6.88 -27.05 11.04
N ILE A 80 -8.20 -26.87 10.90
CA ILE A 80 -8.80 -25.57 10.54
C ILE A 80 -8.48 -24.46 11.55
N SER A 81 -8.28 -24.83 12.81
CA SER A 81 -7.95 -23.92 13.91
C SER A 81 -6.61 -23.21 13.72
N PHE A 82 -5.67 -23.82 12.98
CA PHE A 82 -4.32 -23.29 12.81
C PHE A 82 -4.26 -22.08 11.87
N TRP A 83 -5.12 -22.03 10.85
CA TRP A 83 -5.09 -21.00 9.81
C TRP A 83 -6.30 -20.07 9.82
N PHE A 84 -7.48 -20.56 10.19
CA PHE A 84 -8.72 -19.80 10.07
C PHE A 84 -8.76 -18.57 10.99
N ALA A 85 -8.37 -18.74 12.25
CA ALA A 85 -8.34 -17.64 13.22
C ALA A 85 -7.32 -16.55 12.84
N PRO A 86 -6.03 -16.86 12.56
CA PRO A 86 -5.10 -15.86 12.05
C PRO A 86 -5.60 -15.14 10.80
N TRP A 87 -6.21 -15.87 9.86
CA TRP A 87 -6.71 -15.34 8.60
C TRP A 87 -7.86 -14.33 8.76
N ILE A 88 -8.85 -14.64 9.60
CA ILE A 88 -9.94 -13.71 9.90
C ILE A 88 -9.41 -12.47 10.60
N VAL A 89 -8.52 -12.65 11.58
CA VAL A 89 -7.95 -11.54 12.34
C VAL A 89 -7.17 -10.61 11.42
N ILE A 90 -6.30 -11.12 10.54
CA ILE A 90 -5.58 -10.25 9.61
C ILE A 90 -6.53 -9.58 8.60
N SER A 91 -7.54 -10.29 8.11
CA SER A 91 -8.55 -9.73 7.21
C SER A 91 -9.28 -8.55 7.85
N LEU A 92 -9.64 -8.67 9.13
CA LEU A 92 -10.24 -7.59 9.91
C LEU A 92 -9.27 -6.42 10.09
N LEU A 93 -8.02 -6.69 10.51
CA LEU A 93 -7.02 -5.65 10.74
C LEU A 93 -6.70 -4.88 9.44
N LYS A 94 -6.52 -5.56 8.31
CA LYS A 94 -6.30 -4.91 7.00
C LYS A 94 -7.50 -4.07 6.58
N SER A 95 -8.72 -4.50 6.89
CA SER A 95 -9.94 -3.72 6.63
C SER A 95 -9.98 -2.44 7.46
N ILE A 96 -9.62 -2.51 8.74
CA ILE A 96 -9.49 -1.33 9.61
C ILE A 96 -8.40 -0.39 9.08
N GLN A 97 -7.25 -0.93 8.64
CA GLN A 97 -6.15 -0.14 8.09
C GLN A 97 -6.58 0.67 6.86
N ILE A 98 -7.35 0.08 5.95
CA ILE A 98 -7.95 0.79 4.81
C ILE A 98 -8.92 1.87 5.26
N PHE A 99 -9.76 1.59 6.26
CA PHE A 99 -10.70 2.58 6.79
C PHE A 99 -10.00 3.81 7.41
N LEU A 100 -8.82 3.64 8.00
CA LEU A 100 -8.02 4.74 8.57
C LEU A 100 -7.21 5.52 7.53
N SER A 101 -7.05 4.98 6.32
CA SER A 101 -6.23 5.59 5.26
C SER A 101 -6.64 7.01 4.84
N PRO A 102 -7.94 7.36 4.69
CA PRO A 102 -8.38 8.71 4.36
C PRO A 102 -7.76 9.82 5.20
N GLY A 103 -7.53 9.55 6.49
CA GLY A 103 -6.90 10.51 7.39
C GLY A 103 -5.46 10.82 6.96
N LEU A 104 -4.69 9.82 6.55
CA LEU A 104 -3.33 10.03 6.05
C LEU A 104 -3.34 10.73 4.69
N ILE A 105 -4.23 10.34 3.77
CA ILE A 105 -4.36 10.97 2.45
C ILE A 105 -4.71 12.45 2.58
N PHE A 106 -5.63 12.79 3.50
CA PHE A 106 -5.97 14.17 3.80
C PHE A 106 -4.76 14.94 4.34
N LEU A 107 -4.01 14.36 5.30
CA LEU A 107 -2.81 14.98 5.84
C LEU A 107 -1.73 15.19 4.75
N GLU A 108 -1.58 14.26 3.80
CA GLU A 108 -0.69 14.42 2.64
C GLU A 108 -1.15 15.57 1.73
N GLY A 109 -2.47 15.74 1.57
CA GLY A 109 -3.07 16.82 0.79
C GLY A 109 -2.80 18.21 1.39
N ILE A 110 -2.75 18.34 2.71
CA ILE A 110 -2.47 19.62 3.40
C ILE A 110 -0.97 19.94 3.55
N ASN A 111 -0.10 19.23 2.82
CA ASN A 111 1.36 19.38 2.81
C ASN A 111 2.11 18.83 4.04
N GLU A 112 1.54 17.89 4.80
CA GLU A 112 2.22 17.21 5.91
C GLU A 112 3.02 15.96 5.48
N ILE A 113 3.51 15.95 4.23
CA ILE A 113 4.16 14.80 3.58
C ILE A 113 5.38 14.32 4.36
N GLU A 114 6.19 15.23 4.91
CA GLU A 114 7.38 14.88 5.69
C GLU A 114 7.02 14.10 6.97
N ASN A 115 6.05 14.60 7.72
CA ASN A 115 5.62 13.97 8.97
C ASN A 115 4.98 12.61 8.73
N ILE A 116 4.24 12.47 7.63
CA ILE A 116 3.61 11.21 7.23
C ILE A 116 4.66 10.22 6.72
N SER A 117 5.68 10.68 6.00
CA SER A 117 6.78 9.84 5.55
C SER A 117 7.60 9.30 6.73
N LYS A 118 7.93 10.17 7.71
CA LYS A 118 8.56 9.76 8.98
C LYS A 118 7.70 8.76 9.74
N PHE A 119 6.39 8.99 9.81
CA PHE A 119 5.44 8.09 10.44
C PHE A 119 5.39 6.72 9.75
N ARG A 120 5.28 6.67 8.42
CA ARG A 120 5.29 5.42 7.63
C ARG A 120 6.61 4.65 7.77
N PHE A 121 7.72 5.38 7.87
CA PHE A 121 9.03 4.78 8.14
C PHE A 121 9.05 4.12 9.53
N MET A 122 8.56 4.80 10.57
CA MET A 122 8.45 4.21 11.91
C MET A 122 7.48 3.02 11.95
N GLN A 123 6.34 3.10 11.28
CA GLN A 123 5.41 1.98 11.12
C GLN A 123 6.11 0.76 10.52
N SER A 124 6.90 0.96 9.46
CA SER A 124 7.62 -0.12 8.79
C SER A 124 8.62 -0.80 9.73
N ILE A 125 9.37 -0.02 10.53
CA ILE A 125 10.30 -0.57 11.52
C ILE A 125 9.55 -1.36 12.61
N GLN A 126 8.50 -0.76 13.16
CA GLN A 126 7.68 -1.39 14.22
C GLN A 126 7.05 -2.70 13.75
N GLU A 127 6.52 -2.73 12.52
CA GLU A 127 5.97 -3.94 11.92
C GLU A 127 7.02 -5.05 11.83
N ARG A 128 8.25 -4.73 11.40
CA ARG A 128 9.32 -5.73 11.24
C ARG A 128 9.81 -6.26 12.58
N ILE A 129 10.01 -5.39 13.57
CA ILE A 129 10.37 -5.79 14.93
C ILE A 129 9.28 -6.71 15.51
N ALA A 130 8.01 -6.34 15.36
CA ALA A 130 6.89 -7.16 15.81
C ALA A 130 6.88 -8.54 15.16
N SER A 131 7.06 -8.61 13.84
CA SER A 131 7.13 -9.89 13.13
C SER A 131 8.27 -10.76 13.63
N TRP A 132 9.47 -10.20 13.88
CA TRP A 132 10.60 -10.96 14.42
C TRP A 132 10.33 -11.50 15.82
N ILE A 133 9.73 -10.71 16.70
CA ILE A 133 9.35 -11.15 18.05
C ILE A 133 8.39 -12.34 17.97
N VAL A 134 7.37 -12.29 17.11
CA VAL A 134 6.41 -13.38 16.97
C VAL A 134 7.06 -14.65 16.39
N ILE A 135 8.02 -14.49 15.46
CA ILE A 135 8.78 -15.62 14.93
C ILE A 135 9.57 -16.32 16.05
N ILE A 136 10.24 -15.56 16.93
CA ILE A 136 11.01 -16.12 18.06
C ILE A 136 10.09 -16.87 19.03
N ILE A 137 8.87 -16.38 19.26
CA ILE A 137 7.88 -17.01 20.13
C ILE A 137 7.23 -18.25 19.47
N GLY A 138 7.40 -18.44 18.16
CA GLY A 138 6.79 -19.54 17.42
C GLY A 138 5.33 -19.28 17.02
N GLY A 139 4.90 -18.03 16.92
CA GLY A 139 3.51 -17.66 16.61
C GLY A 139 3.07 -17.94 15.16
N ASN A 140 3.92 -18.52 14.31
CA ASN A 140 3.59 -18.92 12.94
C ASN A 140 2.80 -17.82 12.19
N LEU A 141 1.61 -18.10 11.67
CA LEU A 141 0.79 -17.17 10.89
C LEU A 141 0.35 -15.91 11.65
N TRP A 142 0.40 -15.90 12.98
CA TRP A 142 0.07 -14.73 13.79
C TRP A 142 1.04 -13.55 13.59
N LEU A 143 2.20 -13.80 12.96
CA LEU A 143 3.21 -12.78 12.68
C LEU A 143 2.63 -11.57 11.91
N PHE A 144 1.73 -11.83 10.96
CA PHE A 144 1.15 -10.79 10.11
C PHE A 144 0.04 -10.00 10.83
N SER A 145 -0.72 -10.68 11.70
CA SER A 145 -1.73 -10.07 12.55
C SER A 145 -1.09 -9.16 13.59
N ALA A 146 -0.03 -9.62 14.27
CA ALA A 146 0.68 -8.82 15.25
C ALA A 146 1.27 -7.53 14.65
N GLY A 147 1.95 -7.63 13.51
CA GLY A 147 2.50 -6.46 12.81
C GLY A 147 1.41 -5.46 12.38
N SER A 148 0.27 -5.95 11.88
CA SER A 148 -0.85 -5.11 11.47
C SER A 148 -1.53 -4.41 12.67
N SER A 149 -1.65 -5.08 13.82
CA SER A 149 -2.18 -4.50 15.05
C SER A 149 -1.34 -3.33 15.55
N ILE A 150 -0.01 -3.49 15.57
CA ILE A 150 0.91 -2.44 16.01
C ILE A 150 0.85 -1.23 15.07
N ASN A 151 0.75 -1.46 13.76
CA ASN A 151 0.58 -0.37 12.79
C ASN A 151 -0.70 0.44 13.03
N ILE A 152 -1.83 -0.23 13.27
CA ILE A 152 -3.10 0.43 13.57
C ILE A 152 -2.99 1.23 14.86
N TRP A 153 -2.38 0.65 15.89
CA TRP A 153 -2.18 1.32 17.17
C TRP A 153 -1.27 2.56 17.03
N GLY A 154 -0.17 2.45 16.28
CA GLY A 154 0.69 3.58 15.90
C GLY A 154 -0.07 4.67 15.15
N GLN A 155 -0.96 4.30 14.24
CA GLN A 155 -1.76 5.25 13.45
C GLN A 155 -2.79 5.99 14.30
N LEU A 156 -3.50 5.27 15.17
CA LEU A 156 -4.47 5.88 16.09
C LEU A 156 -3.79 6.82 17.09
N THR A 157 -2.62 6.46 17.61
CA THR A 157 -1.86 7.32 18.53
C THR A 157 -1.31 8.56 17.82
N PHE A 158 -0.84 8.43 16.58
CA PHE A 158 -0.41 9.55 15.75
C PHE A 158 -1.55 10.54 15.47
N PHE A 159 -2.72 10.04 15.09
CA PHE A 159 -3.91 10.87 14.90
C PHE A 159 -4.33 11.59 16.19
N LYS A 160 -4.37 10.88 17.33
CA LYS A 160 -4.75 11.47 18.62
C LYS A 160 -3.77 12.55 19.09
N LYS A 161 -2.45 12.32 18.98
CA LYS A 161 -1.45 13.25 19.53
C LYS A 161 -1.30 14.53 18.74
N LYS A 162 -1.33 14.46 17.40
CA LYS A 162 -0.90 15.58 16.54
C LYS A 162 -2.01 16.20 15.70
N TYR A 163 -3.00 15.41 15.27
CA TYR A 163 -3.99 15.85 14.27
C TYR A 163 -5.44 15.71 14.72
N GLN A 164 -5.68 15.48 16.02
CA GLN A 164 -7.00 15.22 16.56
C GLN A 164 -7.98 16.36 16.27
N SER A 165 -7.57 17.61 16.51
CA SER A 165 -8.44 18.78 16.25
C SER A 165 -8.85 18.86 14.79
N ILE A 166 -7.88 18.76 13.87
CA ILE A 166 -8.12 18.90 12.42
C ILE A 166 -9.04 17.79 11.91
N LEU A 167 -8.79 16.54 12.30
CA LEU A 167 -9.59 15.40 11.86
C LEU A 167 -11.01 15.44 12.45
N ILE A 168 -11.18 15.88 13.69
CA ILE A 168 -12.50 16.04 14.30
C ILE A 168 -13.29 17.16 13.59
N ASP A 169 -12.65 18.30 13.33
CA ASP A 169 -13.30 19.42 12.63
C ASP A 169 -13.70 19.06 11.20
N LEU A 170 -12.91 18.21 10.55
CA LEU A 170 -13.19 17.67 9.21
C LEU A 170 -14.40 16.71 9.20
N VAL A 171 -14.57 15.90 10.24
CA VAL A 171 -15.73 14.99 10.35
C VAL A 171 -17.00 15.71 10.82
N LYS A 172 -16.86 16.73 11.67
CA LYS A 172 -17.99 17.51 12.22
C LYS A 172 -18.63 18.41 11.16
N ASN A 173 -17.83 19.02 10.29
CA ASN A 173 -18.34 19.84 9.20
C ASN A 173 -18.92 18.94 8.10
N LYS A 174 -20.22 18.65 8.19
CA LYS A 174 -20.94 17.90 7.17
C LYS A 174 -21.55 18.86 6.16
N SER A 175 -21.07 18.80 4.91
CA SER A 175 -21.67 19.51 3.77
C SER A 175 -22.24 18.48 2.79
N VAL A 176 -23.49 18.67 2.36
CA VAL A 176 -24.29 17.68 1.62
C VAL A 176 -24.34 17.97 0.10
N LYS A 177 -23.40 18.75 -0.45
CA LYS A 177 -23.33 18.90 -1.92
C LYS A 177 -22.65 17.68 -2.56
N ASN A 178 -23.48 16.73 -2.98
CA ASN A 178 -23.11 15.43 -3.59
C ASN A 178 -22.56 15.54 -5.02
N ASP A 179 -22.77 16.67 -5.70
CA ASP A 179 -22.51 16.77 -7.14
C ASP A 179 -21.02 16.72 -7.51
N ILE A 180 -20.15 17.23 -6.63
CA ILE A 180 -18.70 17.29 -6.85
C ILE A 180 -18.10 15.88 -6.95
N TRP A 181 -18.52 14.96 -6.08
CA TRP A 181 -17.97 13.60 -6.09
C TRP A 181 -18.31 12.85 -7.38
N LYS A 182 -19.58 12.91 -7.78
CA LYS A 182 -20.04 12.21 -8.99
C LYS A 182 -19.50 12.83 -10.27
N LYS A 183 -19.39 14.17 -10.33
CA LYS A 183 -18.98 14.89 -11.53
C LYS A 183 -17.46 14.92 -11.71
N ASP A 184 -16.71 15.14 -10.65
CA ASP A 184 -15.28 15.45 -10.75
C ASP A 184 -14.38 14.27 -10.34
N ILE A 185 -14.77 13.51 -9.32
CA ILE A 185 -13.92 12.45 -8.75
C ILE A 185 -14.21 11.08 -9.41
N PHE A 186 -15.48 10.69 -9.53
CA PHE A 186 -15.85 9.36 -10.02
C PHE A 186 -15.37 9.03 -11.45
N PRO A 187 -15.43 9.95 -12.44
CA PRO A 187 -14.96 9.67 -13.80
C PRO A 187 -13.46 9.43 -13.89
N LEU A 188 -12.68 9.99 -12.97
CA LEU A 188 -11.25 9.75 -12.87
C LEU A 188 -10.99 8.46 -12.09
N GLN A 189 -11.70 8.25 -10.98
CA GLN A 189 -11.56 7.09 -10.11
C GLN A 189 -11.68 5.76 -10.87
N TRP A 190 -12.66 5.58 -11.76
CA TRP A 190 -12.83 4.29 -12.45
C TRP A 190 -11.66 3.97 -13.41
N LYS A 191 -11.06 4.99 -14.03
CA LYS A 191 -9.89 4.82 -14.91
C LYS A 191 -8.67 4.36 -14.11
N TYR A 192 -8.41 5.01 -12.97
CA TYR A 192 -7.35 4.60 -12.04
C TYR A 192 -7.61 3.24 -11.40
N ALA A 193 -8.88 2.92 -11.13
CA ALA A 193 -9.30 1.65 -10.59
C ALA A 193 -8.97 0.49 -11.53
N ILE A 194 -9.30 0.62 -12.82
CA ILE A 194 -8.99 -0.41 -13.81
C ILE A 194 -7.48 -0.60 -13.95
N SER A 195 -6.72 0.49 -14.03
CA SER A 195 -5.26 0.39 -14.09
C SER A 195 -4.67 -0.30 -12.87
N SER A 196 -5.18 0.02 -11.67
CA SER A 196 -4.72 -0.58 -10.41
C SER A 196 -5.10 -2.06 -10.32
N LEU A 197 -6.32 -2.41 -10.73
CA LEU A 197 -6.82 -3.79 -10.73
C LEU A 197 -6.03 -4.66 -11.71
N SER A 198 -5.75 -4.15 -12.91
CA SER A 198 -4.92 -4.84 -13.90
C SER A 198 -3.50 -5.09 -13.36
N GLY A 199 -2.90 -4.10 -12.70
CA GLY A 199 -1.58 -4.26 -12.08
C GLY A 199 -1.57 -5.32 -10.99
N PHE A 200 -2.60 -5.34 -10.14
CA PHE A 200 -2.72 -6.35 -9.09
C PHE A 200 -2.88 -7.77 -9.66
N LEU A 201 -3.79 -7.94 -10.62
CA LEU A 201 -4.03 -9.24 -11.25
C LEU A 201 -2.77 -9.79 -11.92
N ASN A 202 -2.01 -8.93 -12.61
CA ASN A 202 -0.79 -9.35 -13.29
C ASN A 202 0.26 -9.92 -12.33
N PHE A 203 0.45 -9.27 -11.18
CA PHE A 203 1.56 -9.59 -10.27
C PHE A 203 1.19 -10.49 -9.09
N SER A 204 -0.05 -10.43 -8.61
CA SER A 204 -0.45 -11.11 -7.38
C SER A 204 -1.28 -12.37 -7.62
N PHE A 205 -1.83 -12.57 -8.82
CA PHE A 205 -2.66 -13.73 -9.14
C PHE A 205 -1.84 -15.02 -9.37
N ILE A 206 -0.55 -14.87 -9.72
CA ILE A 206 0.36 -15.99 -9.99
C ILE A 206 0.56 -16.86 -8.74
N VAL A 207 0.72 -16.25 -7.55
CA VAL A 207 1.00 -16.98 -6.31
C VAL A 207 -0.17 -17.90 -5.90
N PRO A 208 -1.45 -17.42 -5.86
CA PRO A 208 -2.60 -18.30 -5.62
C PRO A 208 -2.80 -19.40 -6.67
N LEU A 209 -2.54 -19.12 -7.95
CA LEU A 209 -2.63 -20.14 -9.00
C LEU A 209 -1.63 -21.27 -8.76
N VAL A 210 -0.38 -20.92 -8.49
CA VAL A 210 0.69 -21.89 -8.20
C VAL A 210 0.37 -22.68 -6.92
N PHE A 211 -0.25 -22.05 -5.93
CA PHE A 211 -0.71 -22.73 -4.72
C PHE A 211 -1.77 -23.79 -5.01
N LEU A 212 -2.71 -23.52 -5.91
CA LEU A 212 -3.75 -24.48 -6.31
C LEU A 212 -3.19 -25.65 -7.13
N PHE A 213 -2.28 -25.39 -8.08
CA PHE A 213 -1.82 -26.40 -9.03
C PHE A 213 -0.54 -27.15 -8.59
N LEU A 214 0.38 -26.47 -7.90
CA LEU A 214 1.72 -26.97 -7.57
C LEU A 214 1.95 -27.10 -6.05
N GLY A 215 0.92 -26.81 -5.25
CA GLY A 215 0.92 -26.97 -3.80
C GLY A 215 1.59 -25.83 -3.01
N PRO A 216 1.54 -25.90 -1.67
CA PRO A 216 1.96 -24.82 -0.77
C PRO A 216 3.48 -24.58 -0.76
N ILE A 217 4.29 -25.61 -1.01
CA ILE A 217 5.75 -25.52 -1.00
C ILE A 217 6.23 -24.68 -2.18
N SER A 218 5.83 -25.05 -3.41
CA SER A 218 6.16 -24.34 -4.64
C SER A 218 5.65 -22.89 -4.63
N ALA A 219 4.45 -22.67 -4.10
CA ALA A 219 3.90 -21.32 -3.93
C ALA A 219 4.70 -20.47 -2.92
N GLY A 220 5.18 -21.09 -1.84
CA GLY A 220 6.09 -20.44 -0.89
C GLY A 220 7.41 -20.04 -1.53
N GLN A 221 8.02 -20.93 -2.32
CA GLN A 221 9.27 -20.65 -3.06
C GLN A 221 9.09 -19.51 -4.07
N LEU A 222 7.98 -19.53 -4.81
CA LEU A 222 7.64 -18.45 -5.75
C LEU A 222 7.37 -17.14 -5.01
N GLY A 223 6.68 -17.17 -3.87
CA GLY A 223 6.44 -15.99 -3.04
C GLY A 223 7.72 -15.33 -2.54
N ILE A 224 8.69 -16.10 -2.07
CA ILE A 224 10.01 -15.59 -1.63
C ILE A 224 10.77 -15.00 -2.83
N SER A 225 10.81 -15.72 -3.95
CA SER A 225 11.47 -15.25 -5.18
C SER A 225 10.86 -13.94 -5.67
N TRP A 226 9.53 -13.84 -5.64
CA TRP A 226 8.78 -12.64 -6.00
C TRP A 226 9.04 -11.47 -5.04
N ALA A 227 9.14 -11.73 -3.73
CA ALA A 227 9.47 -10.72 -2.73
C ALA A 227 10.87 -10.10 -2.97
N ILE A 228 11.84 -10.92 -3.38
CA ILE A 228 13.19 -10.46 -3.73
C ILE A 228 13.15 -9.62 -5.02
N ILE A 229 12.50 -10.11 -6.07
CA ILE A 229 12.35 -9.37 -7.34
C ILE A 229 11.70 -8.00 -7.09
N THR A 230 10.63 -7.97 -6.30
CA THR A 230 9.94 -6.72 -5.97
C THR A 230 10.78 -5.77 -5.10
N MET A 231 11.64 -6.28 -4.21
CA MET A 231 12.59 -5.45 -3.46
C MET A 231 13.56 -4.71 -4.42
N PHE A 232 14.19 -5.43 -5.35
CA PHE A 232 15.09 -4.80 -6.33
C PHE A 232 14.37 -3.89 -7.30
N TRP A 233 13.16 -4.25 -7.72
CA TRP A 233 12.32 -3.39 -8.54
C TRP A 233 12.05 -2.05 -7.84
N ASN A 234 11.67 -2.06 -6.56
CA ASN A 234 11.42 -0.84 -5.79
C ASN A 234 12.66 0.07 -5.66
N LEU A 235 13.84 -0.52 -5.41
CA LEU A 235 15.11 0.24 -5.38
C LEU A 235 15.40 0.90 -6.74
N SER A 236 15.16 0.18 -7.82
CA SER A 236 15.40 0.66 -9.18
C SER A 236 14.45 1.81 -9.58
N VAL A 237 13.18 1.71 -9.17
CA VAL A 237 12.17 2.75 -9.39
C VAL A 237 12.51 4.02 -8.58
N THR A 238 13.11 3.88 -7.39
CA THR A 238 13.47 5.02 -6.52
C THR A 238 14.45 5.99 -7.20
N LEU A 239 15.36 5.49 -8.06
CA LEU A 239 16.30 6.31 -8.83
C LEU A 239 15.62 7.23 -9.85
N ILE A 240 14.40 6.90 -10.28
CA ILE A 240 13.58 7.70 -11.19
C ILE A 240 12.63 8.59 -10.37
N THR A 241 11.98 8.04 -9.34
CA THR A 241 10.94 8.78 -8.60
C THR A 241 11.49 9.98 -7.83
N THR A 242 12.73 9.89 -7.33
CA THR A 242 13.43 11.02 -6.68
C THR A 242 13.65 12.22 -7.61
N LYS A 243 13.61 12.01 -8.94
CA LYS A 243 13.81 13.05 -9.96
C LYS A 243 12.49 13.53 -10.59
N ILE A 244 11.35 12.99 -10.18
CA ILE A 244 10.02 13.43 -10.67
C ILE A 244 9.80 14.94 -10.50
N PRO A 245 10.13 15.59 -9.37
CA PRO A 245 9.96 17.04 -9.22
C PRO A 245 10.79 17.84 -10.24
N THR A 246 12.04 17.44 -10.48
CA THR A 246 12.90 18.08 -11.48
C THR A 246 12.39 17.85 -12.91
N LEU A 247 11.82 16.67 -13.19
CA LEU A 247 11.19 16.39 -14.47
C LEU A 247 9.94 17.26 -14.70
N ALA A 248 9.12 17.46 -13.65
CA ALA A 248 7.95 18.35 -13.71
C ALA A 248 8.35 19.81 -13.96
N MET A 249 9.45 20.28 -13.36
CA MET A 249 9.99 21.63 -13.63
C MET A 249 10.47 21.80 -15.07
N TYR A 250 11.18 20.81 -15.63
CA TYR A 250 11.61 20.87 -17.04
C TYR A 250 10.43 20.79 -18.02
N ALA A 251 9.39 20.04 -17.68
CA ALA A 251 8.16 20.01 -18.46
C ALA A 251 7.43 21.38 -18.44
N ALA A 252 7.32 22.02 -17.28
CA ALA A 252 6.69 23.34 -17.15
C ALA A 252 7.47 24.46 -17.86
N SER A 253 8.81 24.32 -17.96
CA SER A 253 9.68 25.28 -18.64
C SER A 253 9.91 24.98 -20.13
N ASN A 254 9.25 23.97 -20.70
CA ASN A 254 9.43 23.50 -22.08
C ASN A 254 10.89 23.17 -22.46
N ASP A 255 11.77 22.89 -21.50
CA ASP A 255 13.16 22.49 -21.75
C ASP A 255 13.26 20.97 -22.00
N TYR A 256 12.74 20.56 -23.16
CA TYR A 256 12.67 19.15 -23.56
C TYR A 256 14.05 18.48 -23.69
N LYS A 257 15.12 19.27 -23.94
CA LYS A 257 16.49 18.73 -24.02
C LYS A 257 16.97 18.25 -22.67
N LYS A 258 16.83 19.07 -21.62
CA LYS A 258 17.19 18.65 -20.25
C LYS A 258 16.26 17.57 -19.72
N PHE A 259 14.97 17.63 -20.07
CA PHE A 259 14.01 16.57 -19.75
C PHE A 259 14.47 15.22 -20.31
N ASN A 260 14.71 15.12 -21.62
CA ASN A 260 15.10 13.87 -22.27
C ASN A 260 16.44 13.35 -21.75
N LYS A 261 17.43 14.23 -21.54
CA LYS A 261 18.73 13.83 -20.98
C LYS A 261 18.59 13.25 -19.57
N LEU A 262 17.75 13.87 -18.73
CA LEU A 262 17.53 13.40 -17.36
C LEU A 262 16.77 12.06 -17.34
N VAL A 263 15.75 11.91 -18.18
CA VAL A 263 15.03 10.64 -18.33
C VAL A 263 15.98 9.55 -18.79
N LEU A 264 16.71 9.75 -19.90
CA LEU A 264 17.61 8.73 -20.45
C LEU A 264 18.70 8.33 -19.46
N ASN A 265 19.36 9.28 -18.80
CA ASN A 265 20.40 8.97 -17.82
C ASN A 265 19.84 8.22 -16.61
N SER A 266 18.63 8.58 -16.16
CA SER A 266 18.00 7.94 -14.99
C SER A 266 17.48 6.55 -15.34
N SER A 267 16.86 6.39 -16.51
CA SER A 267 16.44 5.10 -17.05
C SER A 267 17.64 4.19 -17.26
N PHE A 268 18.73 4.68 -17.85
CA PHE A 268 19.94 3.90 -18.05
C PHE A 268 20.55 3.44 -16.71
N ALA A 269 20.65 4.34 -15.73
CA ALA A 269 21.12 3.99 -14.38
C ALA A 269 20.21 2.94 -13.71
N SER A 270 18.89 3.08 -13.82
CA SER A 270 17.93 2.10 -13.28
C SER A 270 18.02 0.75 -13.99
N THR A 271 18.15 0.73 -15.32
CA THR A 271 18.31 -0.52 -16.08
C THR A 271 19.62 -1.21 -15.73
N LEU A 272 20.72 -0.46 -15.64
CA LEU A 272 22.02 -1.01 -15.28
C LEU A 272 22.03 -1.56 -13.85
N PHE A 273 21.39 -0.86 -12.92
CA PHE A 273 21.19 -1.36 -11.55
C PHE A 273 20.36 -2.66 -11.52
N LEU A 274 19.28 -2.75 -12.30
CA LEU A 274 18.47 -3.98 -12.42
C LEU A 274 19.27 -5.15 -12.99
N VAL A 275 20.08 -4.91 -14.03
CA VAL A 275 20.92 -5.96 -14.62
C VAL A 275 21.96 -6.45 -13.61
N ILE A 276 22.67 -5.55 -12.93
CA ILE A 276 23.67 -5.92 -11.92
C ILE A 276 23.03 -6.71 -10.78
N THR A 277 21.88 -6.27 -10.30
CA THR A 277 21.18 -6.93 -9.19
C THR A 277 20.62 -8.29 -9.58
N THR A 278 20.16 -8.45 -10.83
CA THR A 278 19.72 -9.75 -11.37
C THR A 278 20.91 -10.71 -11.48
N ILE A 279 22.05 -10.24 -11.99
CA ILE A 279 23.28 -11.04 -12.06
C ILE A 279 23.72 -11.45 -10.65
N PHE A 280 23.74 -10.51 -9.70
CA PHE A 280 24.08 -10.78 -8.30
C PHE A 280 23.15 -11.82 -7.66
N LEU A 281 21.85 -11.77 -7.97
CA LEU A 281 20.89 -12.78 -7.51
C LEU A 281 21.16 -14.15 -8.09
N LEU A 282 21.38 -14.25 -9.40
CA LEU A 282 21.69 -15.52 -10.06
C LEU A 282 22.99 -16.13 -9.49
N PHE A 283 24.03 -15.32 -9.30
CA PHE A 283 25.26 -15.75 -8.65
C PHE A 283 25.04 -16.16 -7.19
N GLY A 284 24.24 -15.41 -6.44
CA GLY A 284 23.91 -15.73 -5.05
C GLY A 284 23.17 -17.07 -4.92
N ILE A 285 22.24 -17.35 -5.83
CA ILE A 285 21.50 -18.63 -5.85
C ILE A 285 22.45 -19.79 -6.19
N LEU A 286 23.32 -19.64 -7.20
CA LEU A 286 24.34 -20.63 -7.56
C LEU A 286 25.32 -20.93 -6.40
N ILE A 287 25.77 -19.90 -5.69
CA ILE A 287 26.64 -20.07 -4.52
C ILE A 287 25.87 -20.75 -3.37
N MET A 288 24.60 -20.43 -3.17
CA MET A 288 23.76 -21.08 -2.16
C MET A 288 23.49 -22.56 -2.48
N GLU A 289 23.34 -22.93 -3.74
CA GLU A 289 23.26 -24.33 -4.17
C GLU A 289 24.52 -25.12 -3.80
N LEU A 290 25.70 -24.49 -3.88
CA LEU A 290 26.99 -25.12 -3.59
C LEU A 290 27.29 -25.24 -2.08
N PHE A 291 26.94 -24.24 -1.28
CA PHE A 291 27.35 -24.18 0.15
C PHE A 291 26.23 -24.49 1.15
N TYR A 292 24.95 -24.26 0.82
CA TYR A 292 23.82 -24.44 1.75
C TYR A 292 22.57 -25.05 1.08
N PRO A 293 22.60 -26.35 0.72
CA PRO A 293 21.52 -27.01 -0.01
C PRO A 293 20.16 -26.96 0.71
N LYS A 294 20.13 -26.88 2.05
CA LYS A 294 18.90 -26.73 2.86
C LYS A 294 18.21 -25.36 2.73
N ILE A 295 18.92 -24.32 2.32
CA ILE A 295 18.37 -22.97 2.11
C ILE A 295 18.03 -22.77 0.64
N SER A 296 18.84 -23.34 -0.27
CA SER A 296 18.58 -23.32 -1.71
C SER A 296 17.23 -23.96 -2.08
N SER A 297 16.84 -25.05 -1.41
CA SER A 297 15.52 -25.68 -1.62
C SER A 297 14.30 -24.82 -1.25
N ARG A 298 14.51 -23.61 -0.69
CA ARG A 298 13.45 -22.60 -0.47
C ARG A 298 13.25 -21.66 -1.66
N PHE A 299 14.10 -21.73 -2.67
CA PHE A 299 13.98 -21.00 -3.93
C PHE A 299 13.53 -21.94 -5.05
N LEU A 300 12.96 -21.38 -6.12
CA LEU A 300 12.66 -22.15 -7.32
C LEU A 300 13.99 -22.59 -7.98
N PRO A 301 14.11 -23.86 -8.39
CA PRO A 301 15.33 -24.33 -9.04
C PRO A 301 15.55 -23.58 -10.37
N LEU A 302 16.82 -23.27 -10.67
CA LEU A 302 17.23 -22.56 -11.89
C LEU A 302 17.05 -23.43 -13.16
N THR A 303 16.90 -24.74 -12.99
CA THR A 303 16.63 -25.71 -14.05
C THR A 303 15.38 -26.54 -13.72
N PRO A 304 14.56 -26.89 -14.73
CA PRO A 304 13.41 -27.78 -14.54
C PRO A 304 13.81 -29.18 -14.06
#